data_AF-A0A7X6DSZ4-F1
#
_entry.id   AF-A0A7X6DSZ4-F1
#
_cell.length_a   1.000
_cell.length_b   1.000
_cell.length_c   1.000
_cell.angle_alpha   90.00
_cell.angle_beta   90.00
_cell.angle_gamma   90.00
#
_symmetry.space_group_name_H-M   'P 1'
#
loop_
_entity.id
_entity.type
_entity.pdbx_description
1 polymer ?
#
loop_
_entity_poly.entity_id
_entity_poly.type
_entity_poly.pdbx_seq_one_letter_code
_entity_poly.pdbx_strand_id
1 'polypeptide(L)'
;MPLLEDNKCKINDRDIYLEFDKFKKICGECNVSVSDRLLETYERHGLLYPSYRIIRPKEYLQKLFEQHHGPDRYKNVIEVPDEYGNLLKFEHEELDRWQHSIFPEFNKALMEGHPLDQAYKRGESFIQRPLIEVYRNWDEYKIVLEITIEGNPIRKTDTLARHFYSPWQIYLLEEANQKHIRRINVLIPLEEGKQYTAPKEPQKIAVAEWMEHFKSLWEYRLKENLLFAKALEGVKGNVLKGDDLKQFYNDREALSSDICARNPYDLWIKFLQALCGLYFDYREEEKYRLSECLRNDIKSVVNILMHGSKKLYRDIINDVGTHLGGRTYFHVLPLERIYPEYESHLKREAKLYLESVLKDYNGEVPYSLKIDNNSAIDEIIDFAFISGNETLLVSVIGINKEYFSPSYFGDEAIWSFVRSLAVAVESWVKEISQQNDFRGAIVKITAGDFDLCCNKLQKSCGKTNMEVYNYSDLKQFLNSIPATQFERCGKDLSWMKYIVRAYLIRNYAAHHTRLDPELFGNTLIELYKSLLFLLFYAWKAKPKP
;
A
#
# COMPACT_ATOMS: atom_id res chain seq x y z
N MET A 1 17.81 11.87 17.48
CA MET A 1 18.02 10.55 16.84
C MET A 1 17.04 10.43 15.70
N PRO A 2 17.49 10.34 14.44
CA PRO A 2 16.57 10.07 13.34
C PRO A 2 16.07 8.63 13.50
N LEU A 3 14.75 8.47 13.54
CA LEU A 3 14.09 7.19 13.47
C LEU A 3 14.61 6.45 12.23
N LEU A 4 15.00 5.18 12.43
CA LEU A 4 15.27 4.24 11.34
C LEU A 4 14.06 4.24 10.41
N GLU A 5 14.17 4.92 9.26
CA GLU A 5 13.31 4.60 8.13
C GLU A 5 13.55 3.13 7.82
N ASP A 6 12.48 2.34 7.87
CA ASP A 6 12.46 0.99 7.31
C ASP A 6 13.22 0.97 5.98
N ASN A 7 14.19 0.05 5.87
CA ASN A 7 14.83 -0.35 4.61
C ASN A 7 13.77 -0.96 3.67
N LYS A 8 12.86 -0.13 3.20
CA LYS A 8 11.95 -0.42 2.09
C LYS A 8 12.81 -0.51 0.86
N CYS A 9 12.62 -1.56 0.06
CA CYS A 9 13.09 -1.64 -1.30
C CYS A 9 12.48 -0.46 -2.08
N LYS A 10 13.14 0.71 -2.08
CA LYS A 10 12.67 1.91 -2.79
C LYS A 10 13.08 1.76 -4.25
N ILE A 11 12.37 0.88 -4.98
CA ILE A 11 12.28 1.04 -6.43
C ILE A 11 11.51 2.34 -6.63
N ASN A 12 12.18 3.39 -7.10
CA ASN A 12 11.48 4.62 -7.43
C ASN A 12 10.52 4.27 -8.57
N ASP A 13 9.25 4.66 -8.47
CA ASP A 13 8.27 4.37 -9.52
C ASP A 13 8.61 5.03 -10.87
N ARG A 14 9.57 5.97 -10.87
CA ARG A 14 10.19 6.53 -12.08
C ARG A 14 11.23 5.60 -12.71
N ASP A 15 11.86 4.69 -11.97
CA ASP A 15 12.95 3.85 -12.47
C ASP A 15 12.41 2.60 -13.20
N ILE A 16 11.97 2.76 -14.46
CA ILE A 16 11.46 1.63 -15.26
C ILE A 16 12.56 0.76 -15.89
N TYR A 17 13.80 1.25 -15.90
CA TYR A 17 15.00 0.54 -16.29
C TYR A 17 16.12 0.86 -15.30
N LEU A 18 16.71 -0.19 -14.75
CA LEU A 18 17.77 -0.14 -13.75
C LEU A 18 19.05 -0.66 -14.37
N GLU A 19 20.12 0.13 -14.26
CA GLU A 19 21.44 -0.40 -14.55
C GLU A 19 21.76 -1.58 -13.64
N PHE A 20 22.56 -2.51 -14.16
CA PHE A 20 22.82 -3.82 -13.59
C PHE A 20 23.08 -3.84 -12.07
N ASP A 21 23.94 -2.96 -11.55
CA ASP A 21 24.23 -2.93 -10.11
C ASP A 21 23.03 -2.48 -9.26
N LYS A 22 22.20 -1.57 -9.76
CA LYS A 22 20.94 -1.19 -9.09
C LYS A 22 19.94 -2.35 -9.11
N PHE A 23 19.85 -3.07 -10.23
CA PHE A 23 19.00 -4.26 -10.32
C PHE A 23 19.45 -5.35 -9.33
N LYS A 24 20.75 -5.63 -9.24
CA LYS A 24 21.33 -6.55 -8.25
C LYS A 24 20.99 -6.16 -6.81
N LYS A 25 21.11 -4.87 -6.50
CA LYS A 25 20.79 -4.34 -5.17
C LYS A 25 19.34 -4.64 -4.80
N ILE A 26 18.39 -4.36 -5.70
CA ILE A 26 16.97 -4.63 -5.49
C ILE A 26 16.69 -6.13 -5.35
N CYS A 27 17.33 -6.97 -6.16
CA CYS A 27 17.22 -8.43 -6.02
C CYS A 27 17.69 -8.90 -4.63
N GLY A 28 18.84 -8.41 -4.16
CA GLY A 28 19.35 -8.70 -2.83
C GLY A 28 18.42 -8.22 -1.72
N GLU A 29 17.85 -7.01 -1.85
CA GLU A 29 16.87 -6.47 -0.91
C GLU A 29 15.60 -7.33 -0.85
N CYS A 30 15.18 -7.95 -1.95
CA CYS A 30 14.02 -8.83 -2.05
C CYS A 30 14.34 -10.32 -1.79
N ASN A 31 15.55 -10.66 -1.35
CA ASN A 31 16.00 -12.04 -1.15
C ASN A 31 15.85 -12.93 -2.40
N VAL A 32 16.18 -12.36 -3.56
CA VAL A 32 16.25 -13.05 -4.86
C VAL A 32 17.72 -13.22 -5.23
N SER A 33 18.15 -14.47 -5.42
CA SER A 33 19.54 -14.79 -5.77
C SER A 33 19.91 -14.19 -7.12
N VAL A 34 21.01 -13.45 -7.17
CA VAL A 34 21.51 -12.81 -8.38
C VAL A 34 23.04 -12.79 -8.37
N SER A 35 23.65 -13.03 -9.54
CA SER A 35 25.07 -12.80 -9.79
C SER A 35 25.30 -12.61 -11.28
N ASP A 36 26.44 -12.03 -11.64
CA ASP A 36 26.87 -11.82 -13.03
C ASP A 36 26.80 -13.14 -13.82
N ARG A 37 27.41 -14.20 -13.27
CA ARG A 37 27.41 -15.55 -13.84
C ARG A 37 25.99 -16.12 -14.01
N LEU A 38 25.10 -15.84 -13.08
CA LEU A 38 23.73 -16.35 -13.10
C LEU A 38 22.93 -15.71 -14.23
N LEU A 39 22.99 -14.38 -14.35
CA LEU A 39 22.29 -13.65 -15.40
C LEU A 39 22.88 -13.94 -16.78
N GLU A 40 24.20 -14.02 -16.90
CA GLU A 40 24.84 -14.46 -18.13
C GLU A 40 24.37 -15.88 -18.54
N THR A 41 24.27 -16.79 -17.57
CA THR A 41 23.76 -18.15 -17.83
C THR A 41 22.31 -18.10 -18.33
N TYR A 42 21.45 -17.29 -17.70
CA TYR A 42 20.06 -17.16 -18.13
C TYR A 42 19.91 -16.44 -19.48
N GLU A 43 20.80 -15.50 -19.80
CA GLU A 43 20.85 -14.86 -21.11
C GLU A 43 21.23 -15.87 -22.20
N ARG A 44 22.29 -16.66 -21.94
CA ARG A 44 22.78 -17.72 -22.84
C ARG A 44 21.72 -18.76 -23.16
N HIS A 45 20.85 -19.07 -22.19
CA HIS A 45 19.78 -20.06 -22.33
C HIS A 45 18.42 -19.46 -22.67
N GLY A 46 18.35 -18.15 -22.90
CA GLY A 46 17.13 -17.42 -23.27
C GLY A 46 16.00 -17.43 -22.25
N LEU A 47 16.37 -17.46 -20.98
CA LEU A 47 15.45 -17.34 -19.86
C LEU A 47 15.23 -15.88 -19.44
N LEU A 48 16.29 -15.06 -19.50
CA LEU A 48 16.24 -13.67 -19.08
C LEU A 48 17.26 -12.83 -19.85
N TYR A 49 16.81 -11.70 -20.39
CA TYR A 49 17.66 -10.72 -21.08
C TYR A 49 17.58 -9.36 -20.39
N PRO A 50 18.65 -8.54 -20.42
CA PRO A 50 18.48 -7.11 -20.17
C PRO A 50 17.41 -6.53 -21.10
N SER A 51 16.56 -5.64 -20.59
CA SER A 51 15.62 -4.87 -21.43
C SER A 51 16.35 -4.05 -22.48
N TYR A 52 17.50 -3.45 -22.10
CA TYR A 52 18.37 -2.73 -23.01
C TYR A 52 19.84 -2.97 -22.68
N ARG A 53 20.69 -2.80 -23.70
CA ARG A 53 22.14 -2.75 -23.58
C ARG A 53 22.64 -1.49 -24.30
N ILE A 54 23.41 -0.66 -23.61
CA ILE A 54 24.18 0.41 -24.26
C ILE A 54 25.58 -0.14 -24.55
N ILE A 55 25.99 -0.08 -25.81
CA ILE A 55 27.33 -0.43 -26.27
C ILE A 55 28.15 0.85 -26.41
N ARG A 56 29.23 0.92 -25.63
CA ARG A 56 30.19 2.01 -25.60
C ARG A 56 31.46 1.54 -26.32
N PRO A 57 31.83 2.15 -27.45
CA PRO A 57 33.07 1.80 -28.16
C PRO A 57 34.31 1.94 -27.28
N LYS A 58 35.35 1.14 -27.54
CA LYS A 58 36.59 1.17 -26.75
C LYS A 58 37.24 2.54 -26.83
N GLU A 59 37.26 3.12 -28.03
CA GLU A 59 37.84 4.43 -28.34
C GLU A 59 37.14 5.54 -27.55
N TYR A 60 35.81 5.47 -27.45
CA TYR A 60 35.00 6.38 -26.64
C TYR A 60 35.37 6.28 -25.14
N LEU A 61 35.41 5.07 -24.58
CA LEU A 61 35.78 4.84 -23.17
C LEU A 61 37.22 5.25 -22.87
N GLN A 62 38.14 4.98 -23.80
CA GLN A 62 39.54 5.38 -23.69
C GLN A 62 39.68 6.90 -23.65
N LYS A 63 38.93 7.65 -24.46
CA LYS A 63 38.93 9.11 -24.43
C LYS A 63 38.41 9.68 -23.11
N LEU A 64 37.30 9.13 -22.60
CA LEU A 64 36.81 9.50 -21.27
C LEU A 64 37.86 9.22 -20.19
N PHE A 65 38.50 8.05 -20.23
CA PHE A 65 39.52 7.66 -19.26
C PHE A 65 40.75 8.58 -19.30
N GLU A 66 41.20 8.94 -20.51
CA GLU A 66 42.30 9.89 -20.73
C GLU A 66 41.99 11.26 -20.15
N GLN A 67 40.77 11.78 -20.33
CA GLN A 67 40.39 13.10 -19.81
C GLN A 67 40.27 13.13 -18.28
N HIS A 68 39.77 12.05 -17.68
CA HIS A 68 39.65 11.95 -16.22
C HIS A 68 41.02 11.89 -15.52
N HIS A 69 42.04 11.37 -16.19
CA HIS A 69 43.39 11.20 -15.62
C HIS A 69 44.41 12.20 -16.18
N GLY A 70 44.09 12.91 -17.26
CA GLY A 70 44.97 13.85 -17.92
C GLY A 70 45.12 15.20 -17.20
N PRO A 71 46.01 16.07 -17.70
CA PRO A 71 46.25 17.40 -17.14
C PRO A 71 45.01 18.32 -17.20
N ASP A 72 44.09 18.05 -18.12
CA ASP A 72 42.86 18.81 -18.35
C ASP A 72 41.65 18.34 -17.51
N ARG A 73 41.83 17.46 -16.51
CA ARG A 73 40.75 16.89 -15.68
C ARG A 73 39.82 17.92 -15.00
N TYR A 74 40.24 19.17 -14.91
CA TYR A 74 39.49 20.27 -14.29
C TYR A 74 38.57 21.01 -15.27
N LYS A 75 38.70 20.75 -16.57
CA LYS A 75 37.75 21.26 -17.56
C LYS A 75 36.50 20.39 -17.49
N ASN A 76 35.37 20.98 -17.08
CA ASN A 76 34.06 20.29 -17.03
C ASN A 76 33.48 20.01 -18.43
N VAL A 77 34.32 19.85 -19.45
CA VAL A 77 33.94 19.66 -20.85
C VAL A 77 34.46 18.29 -21.28
N ILE A 78 33.55 17.41 -21.66
CA ILE A 78 33.89 16.09 -22.18
C ILE A 78 34.00 16.20 -23.70
N GLU A 79 35.19 15.98 -24.25
CA GLU A 79 35.44 16.05 -25.69
C GLU A 79 35.61 14.64 -26.27
N VAL A 80 34.77 14.23 -27.20
CA VAL A 80 34.89 12.95 -27.91
C VAL A 80 34.80 13.18 -29.41
N PRO A 81 35.37 12.29 -30.24
CA PRO A 81 35.17 12.33 -31.69
C PRO A 81 33.70 12.52 -32.08
N ASP A 82 33.44 13.29 -33.13
CA ASP A 82 32.08 13.64 -33.59
C ASP A 82 31.20 12.40 -33.82
N GLU A 83 31.79 11.28 -34.24
CA GLU A 83 31.11 9.98 -34.41
C GLU A 83 30.48 9.43 -33.12
N TYR A 84 30.97 9.83 -31.95
CA TYR A 84 30.39 9.48 -30.64
C TYR A 84 29.57 10.60 -30.02
N GLY A 85 29.38 11.73 -30.72
CA GLY A 85 28.64 12.88 -30.21
C GLY A 85 27.21 12.53 -29.78
N ASN A 86 26.52 11.67 -30.55
CA ASN A 86 25.17 11.21 -30.20
C ASN A 86 25.15 10.37 -28.91
N LEU A 87 26.15 9.51 -28.70
CA LEU A 87 26.26 8.69 -27.49
C LEU A 87 26.55 9.56 -26.27
N LEU A 88 27.49 10.51 -26.39
CA LEU A 88 27.81 11.46 -25.32
C LEU A 88 26.58 12.28 -24.91
N LYS A 89 25.88 12.84 -25.91
CA LYS A 89 24.65 13.60 -25.70
C LYS A 89 23.59 12.75 -25.01
N PHE A 90 23.39 11.53 -25.49
CA PHE A 90 22.42 10.62 -24.90
C PHE A 90 22.72 10.32 -23.43
N GLU A 91 23.96 9.95 -23.08
CA GLU A 91 24.30 9.59 -21.70
C GLU A 91 24.19 10.80 -20.75
N HIS A 92 24.73 11.97 -21.11
CA HIS A 92 24.84 13.11 -20.19
C HIS A 92 23.72 14.15 -20.23
N GLU A 93 22.96 14.21 -21.33
CA GLU A 93 21.84 15.15 -21.48
C GLU A 93 20.51 14.42 -21.38
N GLU A 94 20.32 13.32 -22.13
CA GLU A 94 19.03 12.64 -22.16
C GLU A 94 18.83 11.69 -20.96
N LEU A 95 19.78 10.78 -20.71
CA LEU A 95 19.63 9.70 -19.73
C LEU A 95 19.81 10.17 -18.28
N ASP A 96 20.66 11.17 -18.04
CA ASP A 96 20.93 11.68 -16.69
C ASP A 96 19.92 12.75 -16.23
N ARG A 97 19.27 13.48 -17.15
CA ARG A 97 18.48 14.69 -16.81
C ARG A 97 16.96 14.53 -16.91
N TRP A 98 16.46 13.51 -17.60
CA TRP A 98 15.03 13.35 -17.87
C TRP A 98 14.11 13.30 -16.64
N GLN A 99 14.65 13.00 -15.46
CA GLN A 99 13.86 12.89 -14.22
C GLN A 99 13.47 14.24 -13.60
N HIS A 100 14.06 15.34 -14.06
CA HIS A 100 13.91 16.67 -13.47
C HIS A 100 13.02 17.58 -14.34
N SER A 101 11.94 18.09 -13.77
CA SER A 101 10.91 18.89 -14.49
C SER A 101 11.43 20.16 -15.16
N ILE A 102 12.55 20.71 -14.65
CA ILE A 102 13.19 21.91 -15.20
C ILE A 102 13.80 21.69 -16.59
N PHE A 103 14.09 20.44 -16.97
CA PHE A 103 14.75 20.13 -18.24
C PHE A 103 13.73 19.69 -19.29
N PRO A 104 13.93 20.05 -20.58
CA PRO A 104 13.05 19.65 -21.69
C PRO A 104 12.82 18.14 -21.78
N GLU A 105 13.83 17.36 -21.38
CA GLU A 105 13.83 15.89 -21.40
C GLU A 105 12.72 15.30 -20.53
N PHE A 106 12.29 15.98 -19.47
CA PHE A 106 11.16 15.54 -18.63
C PHE A 106 9.85 15.56 -19.40
N ASN A 107 9.56 16.65 -20.11
CA ASN A 107 8.37 16.75 -20.94
C ASN A 107 8.42 15.76 -22.10
N LYS A 108 9.61 15.55 -22.68
CA LYS A 108 9.82 14.51 -23.69
C LYS A 108 9.56 13.12 -23.13
N ALA A 109 10.03 12.81 -21.92
CA ALA A 109 9.78 11.53 -21.27
C ALA A 109 8.29 11.29 -20.97
N LEU A 110 7.57 12.33 -20.56
CA LEU A 110 6.13 12.29 -20.35
C LEU A 110 5.37 11.94 -21.64
N MET A 111 5.78 12.50 -22.77
CA MET A 111 5.12 12.29 -24.08
C MET A 111 5.55 10.98 -24.76
N GLU A 112 6.85 10.72 -24.85
CA GLU A 112 7.45 9.69 -25.71
C GLU A 112 7.90 8.43 -24.97
N GLY A 113 7.94 8.46 -23.63
CA GLY A 113 8.43 7.39 -22.77
C GLY A 113 9.90 7.59 -22.36
N HIS A 114 10.50 6.60 -21.70
CA HIS A 114 11.85 6.72 -21.14
C HIS A 114 12.92 6.94 -22.24
N PRO A 115 14.03 7.67 -21.98
CA PRO A 115 15.07 7.93 -22.99
C PRO A 115 15.60 6.68 -23.70
N LEU A 116 15.79 5.56 -22.99
CA LEU A 116 16.15 4.27 -23.59
C LEU A 116 15.13 3.80 -24.65
N ASP A 117 13.83 3.93 -24.40
CA ASP A 117 12.80 3.59 -25.39
C ASP A 117 12.87 4.54 -26.60
N GLN A 118 13.12 5.82 -26.36
CA GLN A 118 13.25 6.82 -27.42
C GLN A 118 14.45 6.55 -28.31
N ALA A 119 15.63 6.32 -27.73
CA ALA A 119 16.86 6.01 -28.48
C ALA A 119 16.69 4.74 -29.33
N TYR A 120 16.07 3.70 -28.77
CA TYR A 120 15.79 2.49 -29.53
C TYR A 120 14.82 2.74 -30.70
N LYS A 121 13.75 3.50 -30.48
CA LYS A 121 12.80 3.88 -31.55
C LYS A 121 13.45 4.72 -32.66
N ARG A 122 14.44 5.56 -32.32
CA ARG A 122 15.22 6.34 -33.30
C ARG A 122 16.20 5.48 -34.12
N GLY A 123 16.46 4.24 -33.70
CA GLY A 123 17.43 3.37 -34.36
C GLY A 123 18.88 3.75 -34.06
N GLU A 124 19.16 4.31 -32.88
CA GLU A 124 20.52 4.64 -32.46
C GLU A 124 21.40 3.37 -32.43
N SER A 125 22.59 3.42 -33.03
CA SER A 125 23.45 2.23 -33.17
C SER A 125 24.04 1.72 -31.85
N PHE A 126 24.14 2.58 -30.84
CA PHE A 126 24.70 2.26 -29.53
C PHE A 126 23.71 1.55 -28.59
N ILE A 127 22.40 1.52 -28.89
CA ILE A 127 21.39 0.88 -28.04
C ILE A 127 20.88 -0.41 -28.68
N GLN A 128 20.83 -1.48 -27.89
CA GLN A 128 20.42 -2.80 -28.34
C GLN A 128 19.36 -3.38 -27.41
N ARG A 129 18.45 -4.18 -27.98
CA ARG A 129 17.60 -5.13 -27.24
C ARG A 129 18.18 -6.52 -27.41
N PRO A 130 18.84 -7.09 -26.38
CA PRO A 130 19.43 -8.42 -26.47
C PRO A 130 18.38 -9.50 -26.79
N LEU A 131 18.76 -10.45 -27.64
CA LEU A 131 17.99 -11.63 -28.04
C LEU A 131 18.92 -12.85 -28.10
N ILE A 132 18.36 -14.06 -28.15
CA ILE A 132 19.15 -15.30 -28.13
C ILE A 132 20.11 -15.39 -29.32
N GLU A 133 19.70 -14.91 -30.49
CA GLU A 133 20.42 -15.02 -31.75
C GLU A 133 21.68 -14.14 -31.78
N VAL A 134 21.74 -13.12 -30.92
CA VAL A 134 22.82 -12.13 -30.84
C VAL A 134 23.57 -12.18 -29.51
N TYR A 135 23.42 -13.27 -28.76
CA TYR A 135 24.12 -13.48 -27.49
C TYR A 135 25.64 -13.40 -27.67
N ARG A 136 26.30 -12.72 -26.74
CA ARG A 136 27.76 -12.65 -26.60
C ARG A 136 28.14 -12.95 -25.16
N ASN A 137 29.25 -13.67 -24.97
CA ASN A 137 29.76 -13.95 -23.63
C ASN A 137 30.09 -12.64 -22.92
N TRP A 138 29.78 -12.53 -21.63
CA TRP A 138 30.00 -11.28 -20.90
C TRP A 138 31.48 -10.90 -20.79
N ASP A 139 32.38 -11.89 -20.84
CA ASP A 139 33.83 -11.67 -20.90
C ASP A 139 34.27 -10.97 -22.20
N GLU A 140 33.52 -11.08 -23.30
CA GLU A 140 33.83 -10.39 -24.56
C GLU A 140 33.60 -8.88 -24.48
N TYR A 141 32.81 -8.42 -23.50
CA TYR A 141 32.62 -6.99 -23.26
C TYR A 141 33.74 -6.37 -22.41
N LYS A 142 34.59 -7.19 -21.78
CA LYS A 142 35.66 -6.69 -20.90
C LYS A 142 36.78 -6.08 -21.73
N ILE A 143 37.19 -4.89 -21.36
CA ILE A 143 38.31 -4.16 -21.96
C ILE A 143 39.28 -3.68 -20.90
N VAL A 144 40.51 -3.40 -21.32
CA VAL A 144 41.52 -2.72 -20.51
C VAL A 144 41.75 -1.34 -21.12
N LEU A 145 41.54 -0.30 -20.32
CA LEU A 145 41.87 1.09 -20.60
C LEU A 145 43.22 1.40 -19.98
N GLU A 146 44.07 2.12 -20.70
CA GLU A 146 45.44 2.40 -20.27
C GLU A 146 45.89 3.80 -20.68
N ILE A 147 46.48 4.55 -19.74
CA ILE A 147 47.17 5.82 -20.00
C ILE A 147 48.53 5.80 -19.30
N THR A 148 49.54 6.42 -19.91
CA THR A 148 50.85 6.62 -19.27
C THR A 148 50.97 8.07 -18.80
N ILE A 149 51.17 8.27 -17.50
CA ILE A 149 51.37 9.59 -16.89
C ILE A 149 52.74 9.61 -16.24
N GLU A 150 53.60 10.53 -16.67
CA GLU A 150 54.97 10.67 -16.13
C GLU A 150 55.77 9.34 -16.16
N GLY A 151 55.54 8.51 -17.18
CA GLY A 151 56.18 7.20 -17.34
C GLY A 151 55.52 6.06 -16.56
N ASN A 152 54.50 6.32 -15.74
CA ASN A 152 53.76 5.29 -15.00
C ASN A 152 52.47 4.91 -15.74
N PRO A 153 52.25 3.62 -16.06
CA PRO A 153 51.00 3.17 -16.65
C PRO A 153 49.90 3.08 -15.60
N ILE A 154 48.79 3.76 -15.85
CA ILE A 154 47.53 3.63 -15.10
C ILE A 154 46.59 2.79 -15.94
N ARG A 155 46.14 1.66 -15.38
CA ARG A 155 45.24 0.71 -16.06
C ARG A 155 43.94 0.55 -15.30
N LYS A 156 42.84 0.45 -16.04
CA LYS A 156 41.51 0.14 -15.50
C LYS A 156 40.84 -0.91 -16.40
N THR A 157 40.32 -1.97 -15.79
CA THR A 157 39.40 -2.88 -16.48
C THR A 157 38.01 -2.25 -16.49
N ASP A 158 37.39 -2.17 -17.66
CA ASP A 158 36.04 -1.61 -17.85
C ASP A 158 35.21 -2.53 -18.77
N THR A 159 33.95 -2.19 -18.99
CA THR A 159 33.02 -2.93 -19.86
C THR A 159 32.49 -2.05 -20.99
N LEU A 160 32.51 -2.61 -22.21
CA LEU A 160 31.88 -2.04 -23.39
C LEU A 160 30.36 -2.00 -23.25
N ALA A 161 29.75 -2.83 -22.40
CA ALA A 161 28.31 -2.95 -22.27
C ALA A 161 27.79 -2.48 -20.91
N ARG A 162 26.77 -1.61 -20.94
CA ARG A 162 25.93 -1.31 -19.77
C ARG A 162 24.60 -2.03 -19.93
N HIS A 163 24.25 -2.87 -18.97
CA HIS A 163 23.03 -3.69 -19.01
C HIS A 163 21.93 -3.04 -18.18
N PHE A 164 20.75 -2.91 -18.75
CA PHE A 164 19.58 -2.32 -18.10
C PHE A 164 18.46 -3.34 -18.00
N TYR A 165 17.97 -3.56 -16.79
CA TYR A 165 16.86 -4.47 -16.49
C TYR A 165 15.66 -3.67 -16.01
N SER A 166 14.46 -4.03 -16.45
CA SER A 166 13.25 -3.48 -15.85
C SER A 166 13.00 -4.10 -14.47
N PRO A 167 12.48 -3.37 -13.48
CA PRO A 167 12.37 -3.90 -12.13
C PRO A 167 11.48 -5.14 -12.02
N TRP A 168 10.40 -5.25 -12.82
CA TRP A 168 9.55 -6.45 -12.86
C TRP A 168 10.28 -7.73 -13.29
N GLN A 169 11.45 -7.62 -13.94
CA GLN A 169 12.23 -8.78 -14.32
C GLN A 169 12.78 -9.56 -13.11
N ILE A 170 12.68 -9.00 -11.90
CA ILE A 170 12.93 -9.73 -10.67
C ILE A 170 12.01 -10.95 -10.50
N TYR A 171 10.76 -10.87 -10.99
CA TYR A 171 9.82 -11.99 -10.93
C TYR A 171 10.20 -13.12 -11.89
N LEU A 172 10.70 -12.76 -13.09
CA LEU A 172 11.27 -13.73 -14.03
C LEU A 172 12.51 -14.39 -13.43
N LEU A 173 13.38 -13.60 -12.80
CA LEU A 173 14.59 -14.09 -12.17
C LEU A 173 14.28 -15.06 -11.03
N GLU A 174 13.30 -14.73 -10.18
CA GLU A 174 12.87 -15.59 -9.08
C GLU A 174 12.30 -16.92 -9.60
N GLU A 175 11.38 -16.88 -10.56
CA GLU A 175 10.83 -18.11 -11.14
C GLU A 175 11.94 -18.94 -11.83
N ALA A 176 12.85 -18.29 -12.55
CA ALA A 176 14.01 -18.95 -13.13
C ALA A 176 14.88 -19.63 -12.08
N ASN A 177 15.13 -18.95 -10.95
CA ASN A 177 15.89 -19.49 -9.82
C ASN A 177 15.22 -20.72 -9.21
N GLN A 178 13.92 -20.68 -8.97
CA GLN A 178 13.19 -21.82 -8.44
C GLN A 178 13.25 -23.03 -9.37
N LYS A 179 13.15 -22.81 -10.68
CA LYS A 179 13.16 -23.87 -11.69
C LYS A 179 14.56 -24.36 -12.09
N HIS A 180 15.62 -23.55 -11.87
CA HIS A 180 16.94 -23.79 -12.46
C HIS A 180 18.16 -23.60 -11.54
N ILE A 181 17.98 -23.44 -10.22
CA ILE A 181 19.10 -23.53 -9.26
C ILE A 181 19.57 -25.00 -9.11
N ARG A 182 20.87 -25.16 -8.77
CA ARG A 182 21.68 -26.40 -8.67
C ARG A 182 21.00 -27.68 -8.15
N ARG A 183 19.92 -27.59 -7.37
CA ARG A 183 19.16 -28.75 -6.87
C ARG A 183 18.18 -29.35 -7.89
N ILE A 184 17.82 -28.61 -8.94
CA ILE A 184 16.66 -28.90 -9.81
C ILE A 184 17.02 -28.98 -11.32
N ASN A 185 18.00 -28.23 -11.86
CA ASN A 185 18.34 -28.26 -13.31
C ASN A 185 19.81 -27.88 -13.69
N VAL A 186 20.25 -28.29 -14.89
CA VAL A 186 21.63 -28.51 -15.45
C VAL A 186 22.37 -27.24 -15.93
N LEU A 187 21.73 -26.06 -15.92
CA LEU A 187 22.22 -24.88 -16.64
C LEU A 187 23.43 -24.19 -15.99
N ILE A 188 23.65 -24.38 -14.69
CA ILE A 188 24.81 -23.86 -13.95
C ILE A 188 25.82 -25.00 -13.79
N PRO A 189 27.02 -24.95 -14.43
CA PRO A 189 28.00 -26.03 -14.37
C PRO A 189 28.31 -26.46 -12.93
N LEU A 190 28.28 -27.77 -12.67
CA LEU A 190 28.69 -28.37 -11.40
C LEU A 190 30.20 -28.25 -11.18
N GLU A 191 30.60 -28.33 -9.92
CA GLU A 191 31.99 -28.64 -9.55
C GLU A 191 32.37 -30.05 -10.04
N GLU A 192 33.65 -30.27 -10.33
CA GLU A 192 34.16 -31.56 -10.79
C GLU A 192 33.68 -32.73 -9.91
N GLY A 193 33.19 -33.81 -10.54
CA GLY A 193 32.78 -35.04 -9.87
C GLY A 193 31.30 -35.15 -9.46
N LYS A 194 30.46 -34.13 -9.71
CA LYS A 194 29.02 -34.18 -9.42
C LYS A 194 28.19 -34.43 -10.69
N GLN A 195 27.12 -35.22 -10.60
CA GLN A 195 26.18 -35.50 -11.69
C GLN A 195 24.78 -34.96 -11.37
N TYR A 196 24.03 -34.54 -12.40
CA TYR A 196 22.64 -34.11 -12.26
C TYR A 196 21.67 -35.30 -12.37
N THR A 197 20.53 -35.21 -11.70
CA THR A 197 19.47 -36.24 -11.68
C THR A 197 18.29 -35.96 -12.62
N ALA A 198 18.26 -34.83 -13.34
CA ALA A 198 17.08 -34.34 -14.07
C ALA A 198 17.43 -33.82 -15.50
N PRO A 199 16.43 -33.58 -16.38
CA PRO A 199 16.62 -33.38 -17.83
C PRO A 199 17.44 -32.14 -18.19
N LYS A 200 18.03 -32.14 -19.40
CA LYS A 200 18.97 -31.13 -19.90
C LYS A 200 18.34 -29.84 -20.45
N GLU A 201 17.02 -29.76 -20.58
CA GLU A 201 16.35 -28.63 -21.25
C GLU A 201 15.83 -27.57 -20.26
N PRO A 202 15.92 -26.27 -20.60
CA PRO A 202 15.35 -25.21 -19.79
C PRO A 202 13.82 -25.35 -19.65
N GLN A 203 13.31 -25.26 -18.43
CA GLN A 203 11.88 -25.22 -18.16
C GLN A 203 11.31 -23.84 -18.53
N LYS A 204 10.11 -23.83 -19.11
CA LYS A 204 9.41 -22.59 -19.45
C LYS A 204 9.08 -21.78 -18.18
N ILE A 205 9.33 -20.47 -18.25
CA ILE A 205 8.99 -19.48 -17.23
C ILE A 205 7.59 -18.95 -17.55
N ALA A 206 6.63 -19.13 -16.65
CA ALA A 206 5.24 -18.73 -16.84
C ALA A 206 5.08 -17.21 -16.79
N VAL A 207 5.84 -16.53 -15.93
CA VAL A 207 5.84 -15.06 -15.84
C VAL A 207 6.25 -14.40 -17.16
N ALA A 208 7.03 -15.10 -18.01
CA ALA A 208 7.43 -14.59 -19.32
C ALA A 208 6.26 -14.42 -20.31
N GLU A 209 5.12 -15.08 -20.08
CA GLU A 209 3.92 -14.89 -20.90
C GLU A 209 3.32 -13.49 -20.74
N TRP A 210 3.63 -12.81 -19.64
CA TRP A 210 3.07 -11.51 -19.29
C TRP A 210 3.99 -10.32 -19.59
N MET A 211 5.09 -10.52 -20.33
CA MET A 211 6.10 -9.46 -20.59
C MET A 211 5.49 -8.18 -21.18
N GLU A 212 4.58 -8.28 -22.15
CA GLU A 212 3.95 -7.09 -22.76
C GLU A 212 3.00 -6.35 -21.80
N HIS A 213 2.37 -7.08 -20.87
CA HIS A 213 1.53 -6.51 -19.84
C HIS A 213 2.39 -5.77 -18.80
N PHE A 214 3.52 -6.36 -18.39
CA PHE A 214 4.49 -5.69 -17.53
C PHE A 214 5.07 -4.43 -18.19
N LYS A 215 5.44 -4.46 -19.48
CA LYS A 215 5.90 -3.27 -20.19
C LYS A 215 4.84 -2.15 -20.16
N SER A 216 3.58 -2.48 -20.46
CA SER A 216 2.48 -1.52 -20.45
C SER A 216 2.22 -0.97 -19.03
N LEU A 217 2.27 -1.82 -18.02
CA LEU A 217 2.12 -1.44 -16.61
C LEU A 217 3.22 -0.48 -16.16
N TRP A 218 4.48 -0.77 -16.50
CA TRP A 218 5.61 0.07 -16.08
C TRP A 218 5.67 1.38 -16.87
N GLU A 219 5.24 1.41 -18.13
CA GLU A 219 5.01 2.67 -18.85
C GLU A 219 3.92 3.52 -18.18
N TYR A 220 2.81 2.90 -17.78
CA TYR A 220 1.75 3.58 -17.02
C TYR A 220 2.32 4.20 -15.74
N ARG A 221 3.03 3.40 -14.93
CA ARG A 221 3.63 3.87 -13.66
C ARG A 221 4.59 5.04 -13.89
N LEU A 222 5.46 4.97 -14.90
CA LEU A 222 6.35 6.07 -15.26
C LEU A 222 5.56 7.35 -15.53
N LYS A 223 4.61 7.28 -16.48
CA LYS A 223 3.87 8.45 -16.94
C LYS A 223 2.98 9.02 -15.84
N GLU A 224 2.32 8.18 -15.04
CA GLU A 224 1.52 8.62 -13.88
C GLU A 224 2.39 9.39 -12.89
N ASN A 225 3.61 8.92 -12.61
CA ASN A 225 4.53 9.61 -11.71
C ASN A 225 5.07 10.93 -12.28
N LEU A 226 5.32 10.99 -13.59
CA LEU A 226 5.72 12.23 -14.25
C LEU A 226 4.55 13.24 -14.27
N LEU A 227 3.32 12.79 -14.53
CA LEU A 227 2.12 13.62 -14.41
C LEU A 227 1.96 14.17 -12.99
N PHE A 228 2.12 13.33 -11.98
CA PHE A 228 2.03 13.75 -10.59
C PHE A 228 3.13 14.77 -10.23
N ALA A 229 4.37 14.53 -10.66
CA ALA A 229 5.47 15.45 -10.45
C ALA A 229 5.23 16.82 -11.11
N LYS A 230 4.70 16.82 -12.34
CA LYS A 230 4.31 18.03 -13.07
C LYS A 230 3.17 18.75 -12.38
N ALA A 231 2.15 18.04 -11.89
CA ALA A 231 1.03 18.64 -11.20
C ALA A 231 1.44 19.32 -9.88
N LEU A 232 2.46 18.80 -9.20
CA LEU A 232 3.02 19.42 -8.00
C LEU A 232 3.90 20.64 -8.29
N GLU A 233 4.34 20.83 -9.55
CA GLU A 233 5.18 21.95 -9.97
C GLU A 233 4.38 23.27 -9.89
N GLY A 234 4.64 24.06 -8.85
CA GLY A 234 3.96 25.34 -8.60
C GLY A 234 2.91 25.30 -7.48
N VAL A 235 2.62 24.12 -6.92
CA VAL A 235 1.70 23.99 -5.78
C VAL A 235 2.38 24.43 -4.48
N LYS A 236 1.95 25.58 -3.92
CA LYS A 236 2.41 26.01 -2.59
C LYS A 236 1.88 25.05 -1.52
N GLY A 237 2.79 24.44 -0.76
CA GLY A 237 2.44 23.62 0.41
C GLY A 237 2.12 22.15 0.13
N ASN A 238 2.46 21.62 -1.05
CA ASN A 238 2.27 20.21 -1.43
C ASN A 238 0.81 19.72 -1.44
N VAL A 239 -0.18 20.60 -1.63
CA VAL A 239 -1.60 20.21 -1.67
C VAL A 239 -2.25 20.57 -3.01
N LEU A 240 -2.48 19.57 -3.86
CA LEU A 240 -3.22 19.70 -5.12
C LEU A 240 -4.70 20.02 -4.84
N LYS A 241 -5.20 21.14 -5.37
CA LYS A 241 -6.58 21.61 -5.19
C LYS A 241 -7.10 22.29 -6.46
N GLY A 242 -8.42 22.47 -6.52
CA GLY A 242 -9.05 23.25 -7.58
C GLY A 242 -8.84 22.62 -8.96
N ASP A 243 -8.48 23.45 -9.94
CA ASP A 243 -8.38 23.03 -11.33
C ASP A 243 -7.13 22.18 -11.62
N ASP A 244 -6.03 22.38 -10.89
CA ASP A 244 -4.82 21.54 -11.02
C ASP A 244 -5.12 20.08 -10.65
N LEU A 245 -5.91 19.85 -9.59
CA LEU A 245 -6.34 18.52 -9.17
C LEU A 245 -7.25 17.88 -10.23
N LYS A 246 -8.19 18.64 -10.79
CA LYS A 246 -9.07 18.15 -11.86
C LYS A 246 -8.26 17.78 -13.11
N GLN A 247 -7.29 18.62 -13.50
CA GLN A 247 -6.44 18.36 -14.65
C GLN A 247 -5.61 17.09 -14.45
N PHE A 248 -5.00 16.91 -13.28
CA PHE A 248 -4.29 15.67 -12.95
C PHE A 248 -5.17 14.43 -13.08
N TYR A 249 -6.41 14.47 -12.58
CA TYR A 249 -7.33 13.34 -12.72
C TYR A 249 -7.74 13.08 -14.17
N ASN A 250 -7.98 14.13 -14.96
CA ASN A 250 -8.30 13.99 -16.39
C ASN A 250 -7.11 13.39 -17.17
N ASP A 251 -5.90 13.87 -16.95
CA ASP A 251 -4.68 13.36 -17.60
C ASP A 251 -4.43 11.89 -17.22
N ARG A 252 -4.68 11.53 -15.94
CA ARG A 252 -4.57 10.15 -15.47
C ARG A 252 -5.64 9.24 -16.09
N GLU A 253 -6.88 9.70 -16.23
CA GLU A 253 -7.95 8.94 -16.88
C GLU A 253 -7.64 8.69 -18.36
N ALA A 254 -7.15 9.72 -19.07
CA ALA A 254 -6.69 9.60 -20.46
C ALA A 254 -5.55 8.58 -20.58
N LEU A 255 -4.51 8.71 -19.76
CA LEU A 255 -3.39 7.75 -19.71
C LEU A 255 -3.86 6.32 -19.43
N SER A 256 -4.75 6.13 -18.45
CA SER A 256 -5.29 4.81 -18.10
C SER A 256 -6.08 4.21 -19.26
N SER A 257 -6.87 5.02 -19.96
CA SER A 257 -7.65 4.60 -21.13
C SER A 257 -6.74 4.15 -22.27
N ASP A 258 -5.70 4.93 -22.58
CA ASP A 258 -4.72 4.62 -23.62
C ASP A 258 -3.95 3.32 -23.35
N ILE A 259 -3.54 3.10 -22.09
CA ILE A 259 -2.84 1.88 -21.69
C ILE A 259 -3.79 0.69 -21.68
N CYS A 260 -5.00 0.86 -21.14
CA CYS A 260 -5.99 -0.20 -21.05
C CYS A 260 -6.37 -0.71 -22.43
N ALA A 261 -6.56 0.18 -23.41
CA ALA A 261 -6.93 -0.14 -24.79
C ALA A 261 -5.93 -1.03 -25.56
N ARG A 262 -4.69 -1.18 -25.07
CA ARG A 262 -3.67 -2.03 -25.70
C ARG A 262 -3.96 -3.52 -25.61
N ASN A 263 -4.77 -3.93 -24.63
CA ASN A 263 -5.16 -5.33 -24.44
C ASN A 263 -6.66 -5.42 -24.08
N PRO A 264 -7.36 -6.48 -24.51
CA PRO A 264 -8.72 -6.74 -24.03
C PRO A 264 -8.80 -6.82 -22.51
N TYR A 265 -9.93 -6.37 -21.95
CA TYR A 265 -10.19 -6.41 -20.50
C TYR A 265 -9.95 -7.79 -19.88
N ASP A 266 -10.40 -8.87 -20.54
CA ASP A 266 -10.22 -10.24 -20.05
C ASP A 266 -8.74 -10.64 -19.91
N LEU A 267 -7.85 -10.12 -20.77
CA LEU A 267 -6.41 -10.36 -20.64
C LEU A 267 -5.82 -9.58 -19.46
N TRP A 268 -6.29 -8.35 -19.21
CA TRP A 268 -5.93 -7.61 -18.00
C TRP A 268 -6.37 -8.32 -16.72
N ILE A 269 -7.57 -8.90 -16.71
CA ILE A 269 -8.04 -9.69 -15.57
C ILE A 269 -7.18 -10.94 -15.37
N LYS A 270 -6.83 -11.68 -16.44
CA LYS A 270 -5.92 -12.83 -16.32
C LYS A 270 -4.52 -12.44 -15.84
N PHE A 271 -4.02 -11.29 -16.28
CA PHE A 271 -2.76 -10.76 -15.78
C PHE A 271 -2.85 -10.42 -14.29
N LEU A 272 -3.93 -9.75 -13.87
CA LEU A 272 -4.19 -9.42 -12.47
C LEU A 272 -4.30 -10.69 -11.60
N GLN A 273 -4.96 -11.75 -12.11
CA GLN A 273 -5.00 -13.06 -11.47
C GLN A 273 -3.59 -13.65 -11.30
N ALA A 274 -2.76 -13.59 -12.34
CA ALA A 274 -1.38 -14.06 -12.27
C ALA A 274 -0.56 -13.30 -11.22
N LEU A 275 -0.66 -11.97 -11.17
CA LEU A 275 0.01 -11.14 -10.15
C LEU A 275 -0.47 -11.48 -8.73
N CYS A 276 -1.78 -11.65 -8.54
CA CYS A 276 -2.34 -12.03 -7.24
C CYS A 276 -1.87 -13.43 -6.82
N GLY A 277 -1.78 -14.39 -7.76
CA GLY A 277 -1.23 -15.71 -7.50
C GLY A 277 0.21 -15.64 -7.00
N LEU A 278 1.08 -14.95 -7.74
CA LEU A 278 2.48 -14.74 -7.35
C LEU A 278 2.60 -14.03 -5.99
N TYR A 279 1.71 -13.08 -5.69
CA TYR A 279 1.70 -12.41 -4.40
C TYR A 279 1.54 -13.41 -3.25
N PHE A 280 0.56 -14.31 -3.34
CA PHE A 280 0.33 -15.30 -2.29
C PHE A 280 1.44 -16.35 -2.23
N ASP A 281 1.98 -16.78 -3.37
CA ASP A 281 3.11 -17.71 -3.41
C ASP A 281 4.34 -17.13 -2.69
N TYR A 282 4.71 -15.87 -2.99
CA TYR A 282 5.84 -15.22 -2.31
C TYR A 282 5.59 -14.97 -0.82
N ARG A 283 4.34 -14.75 -0.38
CA ARG A 283 4.02 -14.65 1.05
C ARG A 283 4.24 -15.98 1.78
N GLU A 284 3.89 -17.09 1.15
CA GLU A 284 4.11 -18.44 1.72
C GLU A 284 5.58 -18.83 1.73
N GLU A 285 6.35 -18.39 0.74
CA GLU A 285 7.80 -18.59 0.66
C GLU A 285 8.60 -17.59 1.53
N GLU A 286 7.92 -16.80 2.37
CA GLU A 286 8.51 -15.78 3.24
C GLU A 286 9.29 -14.66 2.50
N LYS A 287 9.04 -14.50 1.19
CA LYS A 287 9.58 -13.42 0.35
C LYS A 287 8.74 -12.15 0.45
N TYR A 288 8.54 -11.66 1.68
CA TYR A 288 7.62 -10.55 1.96
C TYR A 288 7.90 -9.29 1.15
N ARG A 289 9.18 -8.90 0.97
CA ARG A 289 9.53 -7.71 0.19
C ARG A 289 9.17 -7.84 -1.29
N LEU A 290 9.35 -9.02 -1.86
CA LEU A 290 8.96 -9.31 -3.25
C LEU A 290 7.43 -9.28 -3.41
N SER A 291 6.69 -9.77 -2.40
CA SER A 291 5.23 -9.65 -2.37
C SER A 291 4.77 -8.20 -2.26
N GLU A 292 5.48 -7.32 -1.53
CA GLU A 292 5.14 -5.89 -1.48
C GLU A 292 5.45 -5.17 -2.81
N CYS A 293 6.48 -5.59 -3.56
CA CYS A 293 6.69 -5.11 -4.93
C CYS A 293 5.48 -5.45 -5.83
N LEU A 294 5.01 -6.71 -5.78
CA LEU A 294 3.82 -7.15 -6.53
C LEU A 294 2.57 -6.39 -6.10
N ARG A 295 2.42 -6.11 -4.81
CA ARG A 295 1.29 -5.35 -4.30
C ARG A 295 1.15 -3.99 -5.01
N ASN A 296 2.26 -3.29 -5.23
CA ASN A 296 2.24 -2.04 -6.00
C ASN A 296 1.87 -2.27 -7.48
N ASP A 297 2.39 -3.33 -8.11
CA ASP A 297 2.02 -3.69 -9.49
C ASP A 297 0.52 -4.01 -9.61
N ILE A 298 -0.04 -4.78 -8.67
CA ILE A 298 -1.47 -5.11 -8.56
C ILE A 298 -2.30 -3.83 -8.46
N LYS A 299 -1.91 -2.88 -7.59
CA LYS A 299 -2.61 -1.60 -7.45
C LYS A 299 -2.63 -0.81 -8.76
N SER A 300 -1.51 -0.75 -9.46
CA SER A 300 -1.41 -0.02 -10.73
C SER A 300 -2.28 -0.68 -11.82
N VAL A 301 -2.34 -2.02 -11.89
CA VAL A 301 -3.28 -2.72 -12.79
C VAL A 301 -4.74 -2.41 -12.43
N VAL A 302 -5.08 -2.43 -11.13
CA VAL A 302 -6.42 -2.05 -10.66
C VAL A 302 -6.76 -0.62 -11.08
N ASN A 303 -5.84 0.33 -10.91
CA ASN A 303 -6.05 1.73 -11.32
C ASN A 303 -6.29 1.85 -12.84
N ILE A 304 -5.48 1.16 -13.66
CA ILE A 304 -5.65 1.10 -15.11
C ILE A 304 -7.06 0.60 -15.47
N LEU A 305 -7.52 -0.46 -14.82
CA LEU A 305 -8.85 -1.03 -15.06
C LEU A 305 -9.98 -0.10 -14.60
N MET A 306 -9.87 0.46 -13.39
CA MET A 306 -10.88 1.35 -12.82
C MET A 306 -11.07 2.60 -13.67
N HIS A 307 -9.98 3.24 -14.09
CA HIS A 307 -10.02 4.49 -14.84
C HIS A 307 -10.16 4.28 -16.35
N GLY A 308 -9.46 3.30 -16.92
CA GLY A 308 -9.47 3.03 -18.36
C GLY A 308 -10.71 2.27 -18.84
N SER A 309 -11.21 1.30 -18.07
CA SER A 309 -12.44 0.55 -18.41
C SER A 309 -13.69 1.07 -17.69
N LYS A 310 -13.56 2.10 -16.84
CA LYS A 310 -14.66 2.68 -16.03
C LYS A 310 -15.41 1.64 -15.18
N LYS A 311 -14.71 0.57 -14.77
CA LYS A 311 -15.25 -0.48 -13.91
C LYS A 311 -15.14 -0.06 -12.44
N LEU A 312 -16.16 -0.38 -11.65
CA LEU A 312 -16.08 -0.22 -10.21
C LEU A 312 -15.11 -1.25 -9.64
N TYR A 313 -14.43 -0.89 -8.55
CA TYR A 313 -13.44 -1.79 -7.94
C TYR A 313 -14.05 -3.14 -7.55
N ARG A 314 -15.29 -3.13 -7.05
CA ARG A 314 -16.04 -4.34 -6.70
C ARG A 314 -16.26 -5.30 -7.86
N ASP A 315 -16.50 -4.77 -9.07
CA ASP A 315 -16.65 -5.59 -10.27
C ASP A 315 -15.32 -6.28 -10.62
N ILE A 316 -14.21 -5.54 -10.53
CA ILE A 316 -12.86 -6.08 -10.76
C ILE A 316 -12.54 -7.20 -9.76
N ILE A 317 -12.88 -7.02 -8.47
CA ILE A 317 -12.72 -8.07 -7.46
C ILE A 317 -13.48 -9.34 -7.86
N ASN A 318 -14.74 -9.20 -8.29
CA ASN A 318 -15.57 -10.32 -8.72
C ASN A 318 -15.01 -11.01 -9.97
N ASP A 319 -14.51 -10.24 -10.94
CA ASP A 319 -13.95 -10.73 -12.20
C ASP A 319 -12.62 -11.49 -11.98
N VAL A 320 -11.80 -11.08 -11.01
CA VAL A 320 -10.62 -11.87 -10.57
C VAL A 320 -11.05 -13.21 -9.99
N GLY A 321 -12.17 -13.25 -9.27
CA GLY A 321 -12.80 -14.48 -8.81
C GLY A 321 -12.09 -15.18 -7.65
N THR A 322 -12.52 -16.40 -7.33
CA THR A 322 -12.11 -17.16 -6.14
C THR A 322 -10.93 -18.11 -6.36
N HIS A 323 -10.49 -18.32 -7.61
CA HIS A 323 -9.52 -19.37 -7.96
C HIS A 323 -8.23 -18.75 -8.52
N LEU A 324 -7.11 -18.91 -7.81
CA LEU A 324 -5.79 -18.43 -8.24
C LEU A 324 -4.72 -19.49 -7.96
N GLY A 325 -3.84 -19.74 -8.93
CA GLY A 325 -2.69 -20.64 -8.73
C GLY A 325 -3.06 -22.06 -8.28
N GLY A 326 -4.24 -22.55 -8.69
CA GLY A 326 -4.76 -23.86 -8.23
C GLY A 326 -5.35 -23.86 -6.81
N ARG A 327 -5.49 -22.70 -6.17
CA ARG A 327 -6.08 -22.53 -4.83
C ARG A 327 -7.46 -21.86 -4.91
N THR A 328 -8.37 -22.25 -4.02
CA THR A 328 -9.71 -21.67 -3.91
C THR A 328 -9.84 -20.85 -2.62
N TYR A 329 -10.36 -19.62 -2.75
CA TYR A 329 -10.54 -18.66 -1.66
C TYR A 329 -12.03 -18.48 -1.38
N PHE A 330 -12.54 -19.08 -0.29
CA PHE A 330 -13.98 -19.17 -0.03
C PHE A 330 -14.60 -17.99 0.73
N HIS A 331 -13.87 -17.39 1.68
CA HIS A 331 -14.45 -16.39 2.61
C HIS A 331 -14.21 -14.94 2.21
N VAL A 332 -13.06 -14.67 1.60
CA VAL A 332 -12.65 -13.33 1.17
C VAL A 332 -11.91 -13.52 -0.14
N LEU A 333 -12.37 -12.85 -1.18
CA LEU A 333 -11.79 -12.94 -2.52
C LEU A 333 -10.32 -12.53 -2.47
N PRO A 334 -9.45 -13.11 -3.31
CA PRO A 334 -8.01 -12.92 -3.21
C PRO A 334 -7.60 -11.44 -3.36
N LEU A 335 -8.18 -10.72 -4.34
CA LEU A 335 -7.89 -9.31 -4.52
C LEU A 335 -8.37 -8.47 -3.33
N GLU A 336 -9.54 -8.78 -2.77
CA GLU A 336 -10.09 -8.18 -1.55
C GLU A 336 -9.20 -8.44 -0.31
N ARG A 337 -8.45 -9.55 -0.28
CA ARG A 337 -7.46 -9.79 0.80
C ARG A 337 -6.23 -8.89 0.67
N ILE A 338 -5.81 -8.54 -0.55
CA ILE A 338 -4.63 -7.69 -0.80
C ILE A 338 -5.00 -6.21 -0.63
N TYR A 339 -6.15 -5.83 -1.19
CA TYR A 339 -6.73 -4.48 -1.18
C TYR A 339 -8.21 -4.59 -0.82
N PRO A 340 -8.58 -4.45 0.46
CA PRO A 340 -9.97 -4.51 0.85
C PRO A 340 -10.77 -3.34 0.27
N GLU A 341 -11.90 -3.62 -0.36
CA GLU A 341 -12.91 -2.63 -0.73
C GLU A 341 -13.50 -2.03 0.56
N TYR A 342 -13.48 -0.71 0.65
CA TYR A 342 -13.72 0.02 1.90
C TYR A 342 -15.06 -0.36 2.56
N GLU A 343 -16.16 -0.33 1.79
CA GLU A 343 -17.49 -0.64 2.33
C GLU A 343 -17.58 -2.10 2.78
N SER A 344 -17.21 -3.03 1.90
CA SER A 344 -17.26 -4.47 2.16
C SER A 344 -16.37 -4.87 3.34
N HIS A 345 -15.20 -4.25 3.48
CA HIS A 345 -14.29 -4.44 4.61
C HIS A 345 -14.94 -4.00 5.92
N LEU A 346 -15.45 -2.77 5.97
CA LEU A 346 -16.08 -2.24 7.18
C LEU A 346 -17.30 -3.07 7.58
N LYS A 347 -18.15 -3.45 6.63
CA LYS A 347 -19.33 -4.30 6.89
C LYS A 347 -18.92 -5.64 7.51
N ARG A 348 -17.97 -6.34 6.88
CA ARG A 348 -17.51 -7.67 7.33
C ARG A 348 -16.87 -7.63 8.71
N GLU A 349 -15.93 -6.71 8.93
CA GLU A 349 -15.14 -6.66 10.16
C GLU A 349 -15.95 -6.10 11.34
N ALA A 350 -16.74 -5.03 11.13
CA ALA A 350 -17.53 -4.44 12.20
C ALA A 350 -18.65 -5.38 12.67
N LYS A 351 -19.26 -6.14 11.75
CA LYS A 351 -20.32 -7.10 12.07
C LYS A 351 -19.92 -8.07 13.19
N LEU A 352 -18.76 -8.70 13.06
CA LEU A 352 -18.24 -9.65 14.05
C LEU A 352 -18.16 -9.04 15.46
N TYR A 353 -17.66 -7.80 15.56
CA TYR A 353 -17.51 -7.12 16.84
C TYR A 353 -18.85 -6.63 17.40
N LEU A 354 -19.72 -6.07 16.55
CA LEU A 354 -21.04 -5.62 16.96
C LEU A 354 -21.92 -6.77 17.42
N GLU A 355 -21.91 -7.91 16.73
CA GLU A 355 -22.63 -9.13 17.14
C GLU A 355 -22.17 -9.63 18.52
N SER A 356 -20.86 -9.62 18.76
CA SER A 356 -20.30 -10.01 20.06
C SER A 356 -20.81 -9.11 21.18
N VAL A 357 -20.82 -7.79 21.00
CA VAL A 357 -21.26 -6.84 22.04
C VAL A 357 -22.79 -6.80 22.17
N LEU A 358 -23.53 -7.09 21.10
CA LEU A 358 -24.99 -7.18 21.12
C LEU A 358 -25.47 -8.31 22.04
N LYS A 359 -24.75 -9.43 22.06
CA LYS A 359 -25.03 -10.53 23.00
C LYS A 359 -24.95 -10.08 24.45
N ASP A 360 -23.91 -9.32 24.80
CA ASP A 360 -23.75 -8.73 26.14
C ASP A 360 -24.87 -7.73 26.45
N TYR A 361 -25.20 -6.86 25.49
CA TYR A 361 -26.31 -5.90 25.60
C TYR A 361 -27.63 -6.60 25.93
N ASN A 362 -27.99 -7.61 25.16
CA ASN A 362 -29.22 -8.38 25.35
C ASN A 362 -29.24 -9.19 26.66
N GLY A 363 -28.08 -9.43 27.29
CA GLY A 363 -27.98 -10.02 28.62
C GLY A 363 -28.27 -9.03 29.75
N GLU A 364 -27.95 -7.76 29.55
CA GLU A 364 -27.99 -6.72 30.58
C GLU A 364 -29.28 -5.87 30.57
N VAL A 365 -30.00 -5.81 29.44
CA VAL A 365 -31.21 -4.97 29.32
C VAL A 365 -32.52 -5.76 29.51
N PRO A 366 -33.60 -5.09 29.97
CA PRO A 366 -34.94 -5.67 30.03
C PRO A 366 -35.41 -6.21 28.67
N TYR A 367 -36.26 -7.25 28.70
CA TYR A 367 -36.77 -7.92 27.49
C TYR A 367 -37.34 -6.97 26.43
N SER A 368 -38.06 -5.92 26.86
CA SER A 368 -38.64 -4.92 25.95
C SER A 368 -37.62 -4.12 25.14
N LEU A 369 -36.38 -4.04 25.63
CA LEU A 369 -35.28 -3.29 25.02
C LEU A 369 -34.32 -4.18 24.23
N LYS A 370 -34.49 -5.50 24.26
CA LYS A 370 -33.66 -6.41 23.47
C LYS A 370 -33.83 -6.18 21.97
N ILE A 371 -32.75 -6.39 21.24
CA ILE A 371 -32.69 -6.32 19.78
C ILE A 371 -32.58 -7.75 19.25
N ASP A 372 -33.36 -8.05 18.20
CA ASP A 372 -33.30 -9.36 17.55
C ASP A 372 -31.99 -9.47 16.73
N ASN A 373 -31.26 -10.56 16.93
CA ASN A 373 -29.91 -10.74 16.36
C ASN A 373 -29.93 -11.02 14.86
N ASN A 374 -31.06 -11.44 14.27
CA ASN A 374 -31.05 -12.01 12.91
C ASN A 374 -30.82 -11.00 11.77
N SER A 375 -31.18 -9.72 11.93
CA SER A 375 -30.96 -8.68 10.90
C SER A 375 -30.50 -7.33 11.43
N ALA A 376 -30.63 -7.08 12.74
CA ALA A 376 -30.47 -5.73 13.28
C ALA A 376 -29.04 -5.17 13.15
N ILE A 377 -28.01 -6.03 13.19
CA ILE A 377 -26.63 -5.59 13.01
C ILE A 377 -26.39 -5.12 11.58
N ASP A 378 -26.89 -5.85 10.59
CA ASP A 378 -26.79 -5.45 9.19
C ASP A 378 -27.52 -4.11 8.96
N GLU A 379 -28.72 -3.94 9.52
CA GLU A 379 -29.47 -2.68 9.44
C GLU A 379 -28.76 -1.50 10.14
N ILE A 380 -28.11 -1.74 11.28
CA ILE A 380 -27.31 -0.72 11.99
C ILE A 380 -26.11 -0.31 11.14
N ILE A 381 -25.41 -1.27 10.55
CA ILE A 381 -24.24 -1.03 9.70
C ILE A 381 -24.67 -0.24 8.45
N ASP A 382 -25.74 -0.67 7.77
CA ASP A 382 -26.25 0.03 6.60
C ASP A 382 -26.72 1.45 6.94
N PHE A 383 -27.36 1.65 8.09
CA PHE A 383 -27.73 2.99 8.54
C PHE A 383 -26.50 3.88 8.79
N ALA A 384 -25.40 3.33 9.32
CA ALA A 384 -24.16 4.09 9.51
C ALA A 384 -23.61 4.66 8.19
N PHE A 385 -23.68 3.90 7.09
CA PHE A 385 -23.32 4.40 5.75
C PHE A 385 -24.32 5.45 5.25
N ILE A 386 -25.63 5.20 5.38
CA ILE A 386 -26.67 6.14 4.93
C ILE A 386 -26.55 7.49 5.67
N SER A 387 -26.19 7.48 6.95
CA SER A 387 -26.02 8.70 7.75
C SER A 387 -24.64 9.35 7.61
N GLY A 388 -23.71 8.79 6.81
CA GLY A 388 -22.32 9.28 6.70
C GLY A 388 -21.53 9.18 8.01
N ASN A 389 -21.82 8.15 8.82
CA ASN A 389 -21.21 7.89 10.13
C ASN A 389 -20.34 6.62 10.10
N GLU A 390 -19.63 6.39 9.00
CA GLU A 390 -18.72 5.24 8.82
C GLU A 390 -17.57 5.25 9.83
N THR A 391 -17.22 6.43 10.37
CA THR A 391 -16.25 6.59 11.46
C THR A 391 -16.60 5.72 12.66
N LEU A 392 -17.89 5.45 12.89
CA LEU A 392 -18.34 4.52 13.91
C LEU A 392 -17.76 3.12 13.70
N LEU A 393 -17.92 2.58 12.49
CA LEU A 393 -17.46 1.24 12.11
C LEU A 393 -15.94 1.17 12.14
N VAL A 394 -15.26 2.18 11.57
CA VAL A 394 -13.80 2.32 11.60
C VAL A 394 -13.28 2.27 13.03
N SER A 395 -13.93 3.00 13.95
CA SER A 395 -13.50 3.07 15.34
C SER A 395 -13.73 1.76 16.09
N VAL A 396 -14.86 1.07 15.85
CA VAL A 396 -15.11 -0.26 16.41
C VAL A 396 -14.04 -1.25 15.98
N ILE A 397 -13.71 -1.29 14.69
CA ILE A 397 -12.68 -2.19 14.15
C ILE A 397 -11.30 -1.83 14.71
N GLY A 398 -10.97 -0.54 14.74
CA GLY A 398 -9.69 -0.04 15.25
C GLY A 398 -9.45 -0.37 16.71
N ILE A 399 -10.45 -0.16 17.59
CA ILE A 399 -10.37 -0.52 19.02
C ILE A 399 -10.08 -2.01 19.17
N ASN A 400 -10.84 -2.88 18.49
CA ASN A 400 -10.66 -4.32 18.65
C ASN A 400 -9.30 -4.79 18.11
N LYS A 401 -8.87 -4.29 16.94
CA LYS A 401 -7.56 -4.67 16.38
C LYS A 401 -6.40 -4.25 17.27
N GLU A 402 -6.38 -2.99 17.71
CA GLU A 402 -5.29 -2.50 18.57
C GLU A 402 -5.35 -3.10 19.98
N TYR A 403 -6.54 -3.40 20.51
CA TYR A 403 -6.64 -4.01 21.85
C TYR A 403 -6.15 -5.47 21.87
N PHE A 404 -6.48 -6.26 20.85
CA PHE A 404 -6.12 -7.69 20.80
C PHE A 404 -4.84 -8.00 20.03
N SER A 405 -4.31 -7.04 19.27
CA SER A 405 -3.05 -7.15 18.52
C SER A 405 -2.33 -5.80 18.53
N PRO A 406 -1.88 -5.34 19.71
CA PRO A 406 -1.40 -3.98 19.90
C PRO A 406 -0.19 -3.65 19.03
N SER A 407 -0.28 -2.51 18.33
CA SER A 407 0.86 -1.90 17.67
C SER A 407 1.82 -1.25 18.67
N TYR A 408 2.98 -0.79 18.19
CA TYR A 408 3.97 -0.08 19.01
C TYR A 408 3.41 1.20 19.66
N PHE A 409 2.37 1.80 19.09
CA PHE A 409 1.66 2.98 19.62
C PHE A 409 0.25 2.60 20.12
N GLY A 410 0.07 1.35 20.56
CA GLY A 410 -1.23 0.77 20.85
C GLY A 410 -2.07 1.63 21.79
N ASP A 411 -1.45 2.26 22.79
CA ASP A 411 -2.20 3.02 23.80
C ASP A 411 -2.82 4.31 23.23
N GLU A 412 -2.04 5.11 22.51
CA GLU A 412 -2.52 6.31 21.83
C GLU A 412 -3.47 5.98 20.68
N ALA A 413 -3.22 4.90 19.94
CA ALA A 413 -4.07 4.45 18.85
C ALA A 413 -5.46 4.05 19.36
N ILE A 414 -5.52 3.20 20.39
CA ILE A 414 -6.79 2.81 21.03
C ILE A 414 -7.54 4.04 21.52
N TRP A 415 -6.85 4.99 22.18
CA TRP A 415 -7.50 6.20 22.65
C TRP A 415 -8.08 7.05 21.52
N SER A 416 -7.34 7.22 20.43
CA SER A 416 -7.82 7.93 19.25
C SER A 416 -9.10 7.30 18.71
N PHE A 417 -9.16 5.96 18.64
CA PHE A 417 -10.37 5.28 18.19
C PHE A 417 -11.52 5.39 19.21
N VAL A 418 -11.27 5.34 20.52
CA VAL A 418 -12.31 5.55 21.54
C VAL A 418 -12.88 6.96 21.47
N ARG A 419 -12.05 7.98 21.26
CA ARG A 419 -12.51 9.36 21.05
C ARG A 419 -13.37 9.48 19.80
N SER A 420 -12.91 8.93 18.67
CA SER A 420 -13.67 8.90 17.42
C SER A 420 -15.00 8.15 17.59
N LEU A 421 -15.01 7.03 18.30
CA LEU A 421 -16.23 6.27 18.59
C LEU A 421 -17.21 7.09 19.45
N ALA A 422 -16.72 7.78 20.48
CA ALA A 422 -17.57 8.59 21.34
C ALA A 422 -18.26 9.72 20.58
N VAL A 423 -17.54 10.38 19.68
CA VAL A 423 -18.09 11.41 18.78
C VAL A 423 -19.07 10.81 17.78
N ALA A 424 -18.74 9.65 17.20
CA ALA A 424 -19.61 8.94 16.25
C ALA A 424 -20.93 8.49 16.91
N VAL A 425 -20.88 7.98 18.14
CA VAL A 425 -22.07 7.60 18.94
C VAL A 425 -22.89 8.82 19.32
N GLU A 426 -22.27 9.94 19.66
CA GLU A 426 -23.01 11.20 19.85
C GLU A 426 -23.78 11.58 18.59
N SER A 427 -23.11 11.61 17.44
CA SER A 427 -23.73 11.95 16.16
C SER A 427 -24.88 11.00 15.84
N TRP A 428 -24.70 9.70 16.08
CA TRP A 428 -25.73 8.66 15.91
C TRP A 428 -26.98 8.92 16.75
N VAL A 429 -26.80 9.18 18.05
CA VAL A 429 -27.90 9.40 18.99
C VAL A 429 -28.65 10.70 18.67
N LYS A 430 -27.93 11.75 18.27
CA LYS A 430 -28.51 13.02 17.79
C LYS A 430 -29.34 12.82 16.53
N GLU A 431 -28.84 12.07 15.56
CA GLU A 431 -29.53 11.77 14.31
C GLU A 431 -30.84 11.00 14.57
N ILE A 432 -30.77 9.89 15.32
CA ILE A 432 -31.94 9.06 15.64
C ILE A 432 -33.00 9.84 16.43
N SER A 433 -32.57 10.66 17.37
CA SER A 433 -33.47 11.43 18.23
C SER A 433 -33.95 12.74 17.61
N GLN A 434 -33.36 13.17 16.48
CA GLN A 434 -33.56 14.49 15.88
C GLN A 434 -33.33 15.61 16.90
N GLN A 435 -32.19 15.60 17.59
CA GLN A 435 -31.77 16.61 18.57
C GLN A 435 -30.36 17.10 18.29
N ASN A 436 -30.08 18.37 18.59
CA ASN A 436 -28.76 18.98 18.37
C ASN A 436 -27.83 18.83 19.59
N ASP A 437 -28.41 18.70 20.78
CA ASP A 437 -27.67 18.52 22.04
C ASP A 437 -27.58 17.03 22.40
N PHE A 438 -26.41 16.57 22.82
CA PHE A 438 -26.17 15.15 23.14
C PHE A 438 -26.94 14.71 24.37
N ARG A 439 -26.97 15.54 25.42
CA ARG A 439 -27.74 15.23 26.63
C ARG A 439 -29.23 15.17 26.33
N GLY A 440 -29.76 16.18 25.65
CA GLY A 440 -31.15 16.25 25.19
C GLY A 440 -31.55 15.08 24.30
N ALA A 441 -30.65 14.64 23.42
CA ALA A 441 -30.83 13.44 22.60
C ALA A 441 -31.04 12.19 23.48
N ILE A 442 -30.15 11.95 24.47
CA ILE A 442 -30.26 10.82 25.39
C ILE A 442 -31.53 10.92 26.25
N VAL A 443 -31.84 12.09 26.79
CA VAL A 443 -33.05 12.34 27.59
C VAL A 443 -34.31 12.01 26.79
N LYS A 444 -34.37 12.41 25.52
CA LYS A 444 -35.49 12.12 24.62
C LYS A 444 -35.66 10.62 24.39
N ILE A 445 -34.60 9.90 24.01
CA ILE A 445 -34.69 8.44 23.74
C ILE A 445 -34.91 7.59 25.00
N THR A 446 -34.61 8.14 26.18
CA THR A 446 -34.84 7.47 27.49
C THR A 446 -36.12 7.95 28.19
N ALA A 447 -36.93 8.80 27.56
CA ALA A 447 -38.14 9.39 28.15
C ALA A 447 -37.89 10.01 29.55
N GLY A 448 -36.73 10.65 29.73
CA GLY A 448 -36.33 11.33 30.97
C GLY A 448 -35.71 10.43 32.05
N ASP A 449 -35.66 9.11 31.88
CA ASP A 449 -35.04 8.20 32.88
C ASP A 449 -33.55 8.50 33.07
N PHE A 450 -32.87 8.96 32.01
CA PHE A 450 -31.46 9.34 32.07
C PHE A 450 -31.18 10.47 33.07
N ASP A 451 -31.97 11.56 33.03
CA ASP A 451 -31.75 12.70 33.93
C ASP A 451 -31.98 12.32 35.39
N LEU A 452 -32.97 11.45 35.65
CA LEU A 452 -33.21 10.92 36.99
C LEU A 452 -32.00 10.14 37.51
N CYS A 453 -31.40 9.29 36.67
CA CYS A 453 -30.22 8.51 37.02
C CYS A 453 -28.98 9.39 37.22
N CYS A 454 -28.76 10.37 36.34
CA CYS A 454 -27.69 11.36 36.49
C CYS A 454 -27.82 12.14 37.80
N ASN A 455 -29.02 12.60 38.17
CA ASN A 455 -29.25 13.32 39.42
C ASN A 455 -28.97 12.44 40.66
N LYS A 456 -29.30 11.14 40.61
CA LYS A 456 -28.96 10.20 41.69
C LYS A 456 -27.44 10.02 41.81
N LEU A 457 -26.75 9.84 40.69
CA LEU A 457 -25.29 9.69 40.66
C LEU A 457 -24.58 10.96 41.14
N GLN A 458 -25.02 12.14 40.70
CA GLN A 458 -24.53 13.43 41.18
C GLN A 458 -24.60 13.54 42.70
N LYS A 459 -25.75 13.22 43.30
CA LYS A 459 -25.94 13.22 44.76
C LYS A 459 -24.99 12.24 45.45
N SER A 460 -24.83 11.04 44.91
CA SER A 460 -23.90 10.03 45.47
C SER A 460 -22.43 10.50 45.45
N CYS A 461 -22.06 11.32 44.47
CA CYS A 461 -20.72 11.90 44.33
C CYS A 461 -20.55 13.24 45.09
N GLY A 462 -21.63 13.78 45.68
CA GLY A 462 -21.62 15.13 46.28
C GLY A 462 -21.43 16.25 45.25
N LYS A 463 -21.82 16.04 43.98
CA LYS A 463 -21.69 17.02 42.88
C LYS A 463 -23.03 17.62 42.46
N THR A 464 -22.99 18.80 41.87
CA THR A 464 -24.18 19.53 41.36
C THR A 464 -24.39 19.36 39.85
N ASN A 465 -23.40 18.84 39.12
CA ASN A 465 -23.44 18.58 37.68
C ASN A 465 -22.65 17.32 37.32
N MET A 466 -22.69 16.92 36.03
CA MET A 466 -21.95 15.77 35.47
C MET A 466 -20.74 16.23 34.64
N GLU A 467 -20.11 17.35 34.99
CA GLU A 467 -18.94 17.85 34.26
C GLU A 467 -17.70 17.01 34.58
N VAL A 468 -16.92 16.71 33.54
CA VAL A 468 -15.72 15.87 33.60
C VAL A 468 -14.56 16.62 32.99
N TYR A 469 -13.81 17.36 33.81
CA TYR A 469 -12.70 18.21 33.35
C TYR A 469 -11.35 17.51 33.36
N ASN A 470 -11.23 16.42 34.11
CA ASN A 470 -10.01 15.63 34.26
C ASN A 470 -10.35 14.17 34.60
N TYR A 471 -9.34 13.32 34.61
CA TYR A 471 -9.50 11.91 34.95
C TYR A 471 -10.02 11.66 36.37
N SER A 472 -9.64 12.48 37.36
CA SER A 472 -10.14 12.35 38.73
C SER A 472 -11.66 12.53 38.80
N ASP A 473 -12.21 13.46 38.02
CA ASP A 473 -13.66 13.65 37.92
C ASP A 473 -14.34 12.42 37.33
N LEU A 474 -13.78 11.88 36.24
CA LEU A 474 -14.31 10.69 35.58
C LEU A 474 -14.28 9.50 36.55
N LYS A 475 -13.13 9.26 37.17
CA LYS A 475 -12.90 8.17 38.13
C LYS A 475 -13.87 8.23 39.29
N GLN A 476 -14.13 9.42 39.84
CA GLN A 476 -15.09 9.60 40.92
C GLN A 476 -16.50 9.14 40.50
N PHE A 477 -16.99 9.57 39.32
CA PHE A 477 -18.28 9.11 38.82
C PHE A 477 -18.30 7.62 38.55
N LEU A 478 -17.28 7.07 37.88
CA LEU A 478 -17.20 5.65 37.55
C LEU A 478 -17.21 4.76 38.80
N ASN A 479 -16.51 5.17 39.87
CA ASN A 479 -16.46 4.43 41.14
C ASN A 479 -17.80 4.48 41.91
N SER A 480 -18.59 5.53 41.76
CA SER A 480 -19.89 5.67 42.42
C SER A 480 -21.02 4.93 41.71
N ILE A 481 -20.87 4.62 40.41
CA ILE A 481 -21.91 3.95 39.62
C ILE A 481 -22.33 2.59 40.22
N PRO A 482 -21.41 1.67 40.58
CA PRO A 482 -21.81 0.37 41.14
C PRO A 482 -22.60 0.46 42.44
N ALA A 483 -22.37 1.51 43.24
CA ALA A 483 -23.06 1.73 44.51
C ALA A 483 -24.39 2.51 44.36
N THR A 484 -24.68 3.06 43.17
CA THR A 484 -25.86 3.90 42.95
C THR A 484 -27.06 3.06 42.53
N GLN A 485 -28.15 3.12 43.31
CA GLN A 485 -29.41 2.46 42.97
C GLN A 485 -30.22 3.24 41.92
N PHE A 486 -30.13 2.79 40.66
CA PHE A 486 -30.95 3.32 39.57
C PHE A 486 -32.32 2.64 39.54
N GLU A 487 -33.34 3.38 39.93
CA GLU A 487 -34.73 2.93 39.96
C GLU A 487 -35.69 4.12 39.80
N ARG A 488 -36.87 3.88 39.23
CA ARG A 488 -37.96 4.86 39.12
C ARG A 488 -39.29 4.18 39.44
N CYS A 489 -40.00 4.65 40.46
CA CYS A 489 -41.31 4.12 40.85
C CYS A 489 -41.31 2.58 41.03
N GLY A 490 -40.23 2.02 41.61
CA GLY A 490 -40.06 0.58 41.81
C GLY A 490 -39.60 -0.22 40.57
N LYS A 491 -39.43 0.44 39.41
CA LYS A 491 -38.84 -0.18 38.21
C LYS A 491 -37.31 -0.14 38.31
N ASP A 492 -36.67 -1.29 38.16
CA ASP A 492 -35.22 -1.40 38.06
C ASP A 492 -34.70 -0.73 36.77
N LEU A 493 -33.75 0.19 36.93
CA LEU A 493 -33.06 0.90 35.87
C LEU A 493 -31.54 0.68 35.94
N SER A 494 -31.09 -0.41 36.56
CA SER A 494 -29.68 -0.78 36.70
C SER A 494 -28.89 -0.74 35.38
N TRP A 495 -29.51 -1.16 34.28
CA TRP A 495 -28.94 -1.10 32.92
C TRP A 495 -28.60 0.33 32.45
N MET A 496 -29.21 1.38 33.02
CA MET A 496 -28.91 2.78 32.71
C MET A 496 -27.46 3.16 33.07
N LYS A 497 -26.78 2.38 33.93
CA LYS A 497 -25.35 2.54 34.22
C LYS A 497 -24.50 2.60 32.95
N TYR A 498 -24.86 1.84 31.92
CA TYR A 498 -24.11 1.82 30.65
C TYR A 498 -24.30 3.11 29.85
N ILE A 499 -25.51 3.66 29.82
CA ILE A 499 -25.80 4.94 29.14
C ILE A 499 -25.11 6.10 29.88
N VAL A 500 -25.12 6.09 31.21
CA VAL A 500 -24.43 7.10 32.02
C VAL A 500 -22.91 7.05 31.80
N ARG A 501 -22.31 5.85 31.75
CA ARG A 501 -20.88 5.68 31.41
C ARG A 501 -20.56 6.21 30.01
N ALA A 502 -21.39 5.90 29.01
CA ALA A 502 -21.22 6.39 27.65
C ALA A 502 -21.23 7.93 27.58
N TYR A 503 -22.14 8.57 28.32
CA TYR A 503 -22.19 10.03 28.43
C TYR A 503 -20.92 10.62 29.08
N LEU A 504 -20.48 10.02 30.19
CA LEU A 504 -19.28 10.46 30.91
C LEU A 504 -18.01 10.34 30.05
N ILE A 505 -17.80 9.20 29.37
CA ILE A 505 -16.61 9.01 28.55
C ILE A 505 -16.61 9.91 27.33
N ARG A 506 -17.77 10.18 26.70
CA ARG A 506 -17.85 11.16 25.63
C ARG A 506 -17.42 12.54 26.11
N ASN A 507 -17.91 12.99 27.26
CA ASN A 507 -17.53 14.30 27.81
C ASN A 507 -16.04 14.36 28.16
N TYR A 508 -15.49 13.28 28.72
CA TYR A 508 -14.06 13.18 28.95
C TYR A 508 -13.24 13.26 27.66
N ALA A 509 -13.58 12.43 26.66
CA ALA A 509 -12.93 12.31 25.36
C ALA A 509 -12.95 13.60 24.53
N ALA A 510 -13.95 14.47 24.74
CA ALA A 510 -14.06 15.77 24.08
C ALA A 510 -12.97 16.76 24.52
N HIS A 511 -12.44 16.61 25.73
CA HIS A 511 -11.49 17.56 26.32
C HIS A 511 -10.08 16.99 26.50
N HIS A 512 -9.88 15.68 26.32
CA HIS A 512 -8.61 15.00 26.62
C HIS A 512 -8.00 14.35 25.38
N THR A 513 -6.74 14.68 25.13
CA THR A 513 -6.00 14.17 23.97
C THR A 513 -5.16 12.93 24.26
N ARG A 514 -5.02 12.55 25.53
CA ARG A 514 -4.24 11.40 25.99
C ARG A 514 -5.07 10.47 26.88
N LEU A 515 -4.72 9.20 26.86
CA LEU A 515 -5.31 8.18 27.72
C LEU A 515 -4.50 8.08 29.00
N ASP A 516 -5.15 8.25 30.14
CA ASP A 516 -4.53 7.96 31.42
C ASP A 516 -4.29 6.46 31.54
N PRO A 517 -3.09 6.03 31.97
CA PRO A 517 -2.77 4.60 32.12
C PRO A 517 -3.78 3.85 33.01
N GLU A 518 -4.39 4.54 33.98
CA GLU A 518 -5.37 3.95 34.90
C GLU A 518 -6.74 3.66 34.24
N LEU A 519 -7.00 4.18 33.04
CA LEU A 519 -8.19 3.83 32.26
C LEU A 519 -8.01 2.53 31.49
N PHE A 520 -6.78 2.06 31.27
CA PHE A 520 -6.53 0.81 30.54
C PHE A 520 -7.07 -0.43 31.25
N GLY A 521 -7.22 -1.52 30.49
CA GLY A 521 -7.75 -2.79 30.98
C GLY A 521 -9.29 -2.79 31.06
N ASN A 522 -9.84 -3.26 32.18
CA ASN A 522 -11.27 -3.49 32.33
C ASN A 522 -12.11 -2.21 32.21
N THR A 523 -11.61 -1.08 32.74
CA THR A 523 -12.32 0.20 32.67
C THR A 523 -12.53 0.64 31.22
N LEU A 524 -11.50 0.54 30.38
CA LEU A 524 -11.59 0.86 28.95
C LEU A 524 -12.60 -0.05 28.23
N ILE A 525 -12.57 -1.35 28.50
CA ILE A 525 -13.55 -2.30 27.92
C ILE A 525 -14.96 -1.92 28.33
N GLU A 526 -15.20 -1.61 29.60
CA GLU A 526 -16.53 -1.21 30.08
C GLU A 526 -17.00 0.08 29.40
N LEU A 527 -16.14 1.08 29.26
CA LEU A 527 -16.45 2.34 28.58
C LEU A 527 -16.74 2.12 27.09
N TYR A 528 -15.95 1.30 26.41
CA TYR A 528 -16.18 0.90 25.03
C TYR A 528 -17.53 0.19 24.86
N LYS A 529 -17.82 -0.82 25.69
CA LYS A 529 -19.12 -1.52 25.68
C LYS A 529 -20.26 -0.56 25.96
N SER A 530 -20.11 0.37 26.90
CA SER A 530 -21.09 1.38 27.22
C SER A 530 -21.44 2.28 26.02
N LEU A 531 -20.45 2.72 25.23
CA LEU A 531 -20.68 3.47 23.99
C LEU A 531 -21.55 2.67 23.00
N LEU A 532 -21.26 1.38 22.82
CA LEU A 532 -22.04 0.51 21.94
C LEU A 532 -23.43 0.18 22.50
N PHE A 533 -23.58 0.04 23.82
CA PHE A 533 -24.88 -0.13 24.46
C PHE A 533 -25.79 1.08 24.22
N LEU A 534 -25.22 2.29 24.26
CA LEU A 534 -25.96 3.51 23.93
C LEU A 534 -26.40 3.51 22.46
N LEU A 535 -25.52 3.09 21.54
CA LEU A 535 -25.86 2.93 20.12
C LEU A 535 -27.02 1.95 19.92
N PHE A 536 -26.94 0.75 20.52
CA PHE A 536 -27.98 -0.28 20.42
C PHE A 536 -29.29 0.20 21.03
N TYR A 537 -29.23 0.82 22.22
CA TYR A 537 -30.41 1.38 22.85
C TYR A 537 -31.07 2.45 21.97
N ALA A 538 -30.30 3.38 21.41
CA ALA A 538 -30.83 4.40 20.51
C ALA A 538 -31.49 3.77 19.28
N TRP A 539 -30.88 2.75 18.67
CA TRP A 539 -31.47 2.01 17.57
C TRP A 539 -32.82 1.40 17.94
N LYS A 540 -32.91 0.74 19.10
CA LYS A 540 -34.15 0.15 19.59
C LYS A 540 -35.23 1.18 19.91
N ALA A 541 -34.83 2.32 20.45
CA ALA A 541 -35.71 3.43 20.85
C ALA A 541 -36.09 4.34 19.67
N LYS A 542 -35.59 4.08 18.46
CA LYS A 542 -35.91 4.84 17.25
C LYS A 542 -37.43 4.89 17.06
N PRO A 543 -38.02 6.06 16.78
CA PRO A 543 -39.43 6.17 16.43
C PRO A 543 -39.73 5.28 15.22
N LYS A 544 -40.73 4.40 15.34
CA LYS A 544 -41.22 3.68 14.15
C LYS A 544 -41.85 4.71 13.21
N PRO A 545 -41.60 4.60 11.89
CA PRO A 545 -42.18 5.52 10.90
C PRO A 545 -43.70 5.54 10.92
#